data_AF-A0A944SX17-F1
#
_entry.id   AF-A0A944SX17-F1
#
_cell.length_a   1.000
_cell.length_b   1.000
_cell.length_c   1.000
_cell.angle_alpha   90.00
_cell.angle_beta   90.00
_cell.angle_gamma   90.00
#
_symmetry.space_group_name_H-M   'P 1'
#
loop_
_entity.id
_entity.type
_entity.pdbx_description
1 polymer ?
#
loop_
_entity_poly.entity_id
_entity_poly.type
_entity_poly.pdbx_seq_one_letter_code
_entity_poly.pdbx_strand_id
1 'polypeptide(L)'
;GIANPNDFRKLLEKSGMRLVHYQPFPDHHEYTLNDIKHIEDSARKSGATFILTTEKDAVKINSNLTTLPFYKVALEMEILEGREIFNQQVLS
;
A
#
# COMPACT_ATOMS: atom_id res chain seq x y z
N GLY A 1 -4.50 1.09 -6.18
CA GLY A 1 -5.10 0.35 -5.05
C GLY A 1 -4.77 -1.12 -5.12
N ILE A 2 -5.19 -1.90 -4.11
CA ILE A 2 -5.01 -3.36 -4.03
C ILE A 2 -6.33 -4.10 -4.29
N ALA A 3 -6.29 -5.29 -4.89
CA ALA A 3 -7.47 -6.05 -5.28
C ALA A 3 -8.44 -6.37 -4.13
N ASN A 4 -7.92 -6.61 -2.91
CA ASN A 4 -8.75 -6.72 -1.71
C ASN A 4 -8.29 -5.73 -0.62
N PRO A 5 -8.88 -4.53 -0.56
CA PRO A 5 -8.54 -3.53 0.44
C PRO A 5 -8.77 -3.99 1.89
N ASN A 6 -9.81 -4.81 2.12
CA ASN A 6 -10.15 -5.26 3.47
C ASN A 6 -9.11 -6.20 4.06
N ASP A 7 -8.52 -7.07 3.26
CA ASP A 7 -7.47 -7.97 3.73
C ASP A 7 -6.18 -7.22 4.05
N PHE A 8 -5.83 -6.22 3.22
CA PHE A 8 -4.71 -5.34 3.51
C PHE A 8 -4.92 -4.55 4.80
N ARG A 9 -6.12 -4.01 5.02
CA ARG A 9 -6.47 -3.35 6.29
C ARG A 9 -6.29 -4.27 7.49
N LYS A 10 -6.82 -5.50 7.43
CA LYS A 10 -6.67 -6.50 8.50
C LYS A 10 -5.20 -6.85 8.76
N LEU A 11 -4.38 -6.94 7.70
CA LEU A 11 -2.94 -7.18 7.83
C LEU A 11 -2.25 -6.05 8.60
N LEU A 12 -2.57 -4.79 8.30
CA LEU A 12 -2.04 -3.62 9.01
C LEU A 12 -2.51 -3.56 10.46
N GLU A 13 -3.78 -3.89 10.73
CA GLU A 13 -4.29 -3.93 12.11
C GLU A 13 -3.59 -5.05 12.93
N LYS A 14 -3.29 -6.19 12.30
CA LYS A 14 -2.57 -7.31 12.92
C LYS A 14 -1.08 -7.03 13.17
N SER A 15 -0.45 -6.12 12.43
CA SER A 15 0.96 -5.77 12.64
C SER A 15 1.20 -4.88 13.87
N GLY A 16 0.13 -4.51 14.60
CA GLY A 16 0.20 -3.63 15.76
C GLY A 16 0.18 -2.14 15.40
N MET A 17 -0.02 -1.79 14.12
CA MET A 17 -0.16 -0.40 13.70
C MET A 17 -1.51 0.18 14.14
N ARG A 18 -1.47 1.42 14.65
CA ARG A 18 -2.69 2.20 14.91
C ARG A 18 -3.17 2.86 13.62
N LEU A 19 -4.17 2.27 12.99
CA LEU A 19 -4.79 2.81 11.80
C LEU A 19 -5.78 3.95 12.17
N VAL A 20 -5.37 5.20 11.95
CA VAL A 20 -6.22 6.39 12.24
C VAL A 20 -7.09 6.82 11.05
N HIS A 21 -6.70 6.44 9.84
CA HIS A 21 -7.44 6.70 8.62
C HIS A 21 -7.15 5.60 7.59
N TYR A 22 -8.15 5.23 6.79
CA TYR A 22 -8.01 4.24 5.73
C TYR A 22 -8.76 4.69 4.49
N GLN A 23 -8.05 4.83 3.38
CA GLN A 23 -8.58 5.34 2.12
C GLN A 23 -8.29 4.34 0.99
N PRO A 24 -9.23 3.45 0.64
CA PRO A 24 -9.05 2.53 -0.47
C PRO A 24 -9.21 3.27 -1.80
N PHE A 25 -8.36 2.93 -2.76
CA PHE A 25 -8.47 3.36 -4.16
C PHE A 25 -8.74 2.15 -5.06
N PRO A 26 -9.41 2.34 -6.22
CA PRO A 26 -9.57 1.28 -7.21
C PRO A 26 -8.25 0.63 -7.61
N ASP A 27 -8.32 -0.61 -8.09
CA ASP A 27 -7.16 -1.21 -8.71
C ASP A 27 -6.75 -0.39 -9.95
N HIS A 28 -5.46 -0.32 -10.20
CA HIS A 28 -4.87 0.51 -11.27
C HIS A 28 -5.19 2.01 -11.21
N HIS A 29 -5.66 2.56 -10.08
CA HIS A 29 -5.87 4.00 -9.92
C HIS A 29 -4.65 4.82 -10.38
N GLU A 30 -4.90 5.90 -11.11
CA GLU A 30 -3.90 6.87 -11.54
C GLU A 30 -3.95 8.05 -10.58
N TYR A 31 -2.90 8.21 -9.78
CA TYR A 31 -2.86 9.21 -8.71
C TYR A 31 -2.63 10.60 -9.28
N THR A 32 -3.63 11.47 -9.12
CA THR A 32 -3.54 12.89 -9.50
C THR A 32 -2.94 13.73 -8.37
N LEU A 33 -2.49 14.95 -8.69
CA LEU A 33 -2.05 15.91 -7.67
C LEU A 33 -3.13 16.20 -6.63
N ASN A 34 -4.40 16.25 -7.04
CA ASN A 34 -5.52 16.44 -6.13
C ASN A 34 -5.68 15.24 -5.19
N ASP A 35 -5.49 14.01 -5.68
CA ASP A 35 -5.53 12.83 -4.83
C ASP A 35 -4.46 12.90 -3.74
N ILE A 36 -3.23 13.27 -4.09
CA ILE A 36 -2.13 13.38 -3.12
C ILE A 36 -2.45 14.44 -2.06
N LYS A 37 -2.96 15.61 -2.48
CA LYS A 37 -3.38 16.66 -1.55
C LYS A 37 -4.50 16.17 -0.63
N HIS A 38 -5.50 15.47 -1.16
CA HIS A 38 -6.60 14.92 -0.36
C HIS A 38 -6.14 13.86 0.63
N ILE A 39 -5.19 12.99 0.23
CA ILE A 39 -4.57 12.01 1.12
C ILE A 39 -3.86 12.72 2.27
N GLU A 40 -3.03 13.73 1.98
CA GLU A 40 -2.30 14.46 3.02
C GLU A 40 -3.26 15.22 3.96
N ASP A 41 -4.25 15.92 3.41
CA ASP A 41 -5.25 16.64 4.21
C ASP A 41 -6.01 15.68 5.15
N SER A 42 -6.39 14.50 4.65
CA SER A 42 -7.09 13.48 5.44
C SER A 42 -6.19 12.87 6.51
N ALA A 43 -4.92 12.62 6.19
CA ALA A 43 -3.91 12.14 7.13
C ALA A 43 -3.72 13.15 8.28
N ARG A 44 -3.53 14.44 7.95
CA ARG A 44 -3.36 15.51 8.95
C ARG A 44 -4.60 15.67 9.84
N LYS A 45 -5.79 15.71 9.25
CA LYS A 45 -7.07 15.82 10.01
C LYS A 45 -7.30 14.64 10.95
N SER A 46 -6.82 13.46 10.58
CA SER A 46 -6.94 12.25 11.38
C SER A 46 -5.81 12.10 12.42
N GLY A 47 -4.86 13.03 12.48
CA GLY A 47 -3.71 12.97 13.38
C GLY A 47 -2.68 11.90 13.01
N ALA A 48 -2.61 11.51 11.74
CA ALA A 48 -1.62 10.56 11.26
C ALA A 48 -0.21 11.15 11.31
N THR A 49 0.77 10.34 11.73
CA THR A 49 2.19 10.73 11.79
C THR A 49 2.94 10.39 10.50
N PHE A 50 2.39 9.52 9.66
CA PHE A 50 2.92 9.13 8.36
C PHE A 50 1.81 8.63 7.44
N ILE A 51 2.10 8.57 6.14
CA ILE A 51 1.27 7.94 5.12
C ILE A 51 1.91 6.60 4.76
N LEU A 52 1.09 5.55 4.65
CA LEU A 52 1.52 4.22 4.21
C LEU A 52 0.70 3.78 3.01
N THR A 53 1.37 3.25 2.00
CA THR A 53 0.73 2.64 0.83
C THR A 53 1.37 1.29 0.47
N THR A 54 0.84 0.61 -0.55
CA THR A 54 1.47 -0.57 -1.12
C THR A 54 2.64 -0.18 -2.02
N GLU A 55 3.64 -1.04 -2.18
CA GLU A 55 4.73 -0.78 -3.13
C GLU A 55 4.23 -0.54 -4.56
N LYS A 56 3.20 -1.28 -4.99
CA LYS A 56 2.56 -1.12 -6.31
C LYS A 56 1.98 0.28 -6.52
N ASP A 57 1.36 0.86 -5.49
CA ASP A 57 0.80 2.21 -5.61
C ASP A 57 1.89 3.27 -5.43
N ALA A 58 2.91 3.00 -4.61
CA ALA A 58 4.04 3.90 -4.40
C ALA A 58 4.79 4.23 -5.71
N VAL A 59 4.89 3.31 -6.67
CA VAL A 59 5.54 3.60 -7.96
C VAL A 59 4.78 4.63 -8.81
N LYS A 60 3.50 4.86 -8.52
CA LYS A 60 2.65 5.85 -9.21
C LYS A 60 2.59 7.19 -8.48
N ILE A 61 3.10 7.26 -7.25
CA ILE A 61 2.94 8.41 -6.36
C ILE A 61 4.29 9.12 -6.24
N ASN A 62 4.32 10.41 -6.60
CA ASN A 62 5.46 11.26 -6.28
C ASN A 62 5.38 11.70 -4.81
N SER A 63 6.12 11.01 -3.93
CA SER A 63 6.13 11.27 -2.49
C SER A 63 6.66 12.66 -2.10
N ASN A 64 7.43 13.33 -2.97
CA ASN A 64 7.92 14.69 -2.73
C ASN A 64 6.79 15.74 -2.70
N LEU A 65 5.58 15.35 -3.11
CA LEU A 65 4.38 16.18 -3.06
C LEU A 65 3.70 16.15 -1.69
N THR A 66 4.19 15.31 -0.77
CA THR A 66 3.68 15.22 0.60
C THR A 66 4.70 15.76 1.59
N THR A 67 4.23 16.40 2.66
CA THR A 67 5.14 16.85 3.74
C THR A 67 5.16 15.93 4.96
N LEU A 68 4.27 14.93 4.99
CA LEU A 68 4.34 13.83 5.97
C LEU A 68 5.31 12.74 5.48
N PRO A 69 5.97 12.01 6.39
CA PRO A 69 6.72 10.81 6.03
C PRO A 69 5.84 9.85 5.23
N PHE A 70 6.38 9.36 4.11
CA PHE A 70 5.67 8.48 3.18
C PHE A 70 6.39 7.14 3.11
N TYR A 71 5.70 6.08 3.49
CA TYR A 71 6.22 4.72 3.52
C TYR A 71 5.47 3.82 2.54
N LYS A 72 6.14 2.74 2.13
CA LYS A 72 5.54 1.66 1.35
C LYS A 72 5.73 0.33 2.05
N VAL A 73 4.72 -0.52 1.98
CA VAL A 73 4.83 -1.95 2.33
C VAL A 73 5.03 -2.76 1.07
N ALA A 74 6.09 -3.56 1.06
CA ALA A 74 6.27 -4.64 0.10
C ALA A 74 5.67 -5.92 0.68
N LEU A 75 4.96 -6.68 -0.15
CA LEU A 75 4.52 -8.02 0.20
C LEU A 75 5.53 -9.00 -0.39
N GLU A 76 6.12 -9.82 0.47
CA GLU A 76 6.98 -10.91 0.03
C GLU A 76 6.13 -12.17 -0.13
N MET A 77 6.32 -12.85 -1.26
CA MET A 77 5.70 -14.15 -1.52
C MET A 77 6.71 -15.25 -1.24
N GLU A 78 6.34 -16.17 -0.37
CA GLU A 78 7.10 -17.38 -0.11
C GLU A 78 6.30 -18.61 -0.56
N ILE A 79 6.87 -19.37 -1.50
CA ILE A 79 6.35 -20.69 -1.85
C ILE A 79 6.78 -21.66 -0.74
N LEU A 80 5.81 -22.10 0.06
CA LEU A 80 6.02 -23.00 1.19
C LEU A 80 6.25 -24.46 0.73
N GLU A 81 5.63 -24.88 -0.37
CA GLU A 81 5.73 -26.23 -0.93
C GLU A 81 5.68 -26.19 -2.47
N GLY A 82 6.35 -27.15 -3.13
CA GLY A 82 6.31 -27.28 -4.59
C GLY A 82 7.13 -26.25 -5.37
N ARG A 83 8.14 -25.65 -4.73
CA ARG A 83 9.00 -24.62 -5.36
C ARG A 83 9.75 -25.15 -6.59
N GLU A 84 10.29 -26.37 -6.55
CA GLU A 84 10.97 -26.94 -7.72
C GLU A 84 10.02 -27.10 -8.91
N ILE A 85 8.79 -27.57 -8.66
CA ILE A 85 7.77 -27.77 -9.70
C ILE A 85 7.37 -26.42 -10.31
N PHE A 86 7.11 -25.41 -9.47
CA PHE A 86 6.80 -24.06 -9.94
C PHE A 86 7.91 -23.50 -10.83
N ASN A 87 9.18 -23.64 -10.40
CA ASN A 87 10.32 -23.16 -11.17
C ASN A 87 10.43 -23.85 -12.54
N GLN A 88 10.20 -25.17 -12.60
CA GLN A 88 10.24 -25.93 -13.85
C GLN A 88 9.14 -25.55 -14.85
N GLN A 89 7.97 -25.11 -14.36
CA GLN A 89 6.82 -24.84 -15.22
C GLN A 89 6.66 -23.36 -15.60
N VAL A 90 7.12 -22.44 -14.76
CA VAL A 90 6.84 -21.00 -14.90
C VAL A 90 8.10 -20.19 -15.24
N LEU A 91 9.28 -20.64 -14.81
CA LEU A 91 10.54 -19.91 -15.02
C LEU A 91 11.41 -20.51 -16.13
N SER A 92 10.97 -21.60 -16.77
CA SER A 92 11.57 -22.16 -17.99
C SER A 92 11.13 -21.39 -19.24
#